data_AF-A0A8T1SRW4-F1
#
_entry.id   AF-A0A8T1SRW4-F1
#
_cell.length_a   1.000
_cell.length_b   1.000
_cell.length_c   1.000
_cell.angle_alpha   90.00
_cell.angle_beta   90.00
_cell.angle_gamma   90.00
#
_symmetry.space_group_name_H-M   'P 1'
#
loop_
_entity.id
_entity.type
_entity.pdbx_description
1 polymer ?
#
loop_
_entity_poly.entity_id
_entity_poly.type
_entity_poly.pdbx_seq_one_letter_code
_entity_poly.pdbx_strand_id
1 'polypeptide(L)'
;MLLLKRGCKGEGENMKTWQRMFDQKMEWEKPNDTWSLSVEDNLSPRNPECGWHLYQQRKVFARFQCSCCARCWPSAQVPIFFHMHLDRSQGQGQVKRRVCGQKCKKCHGAKFETLTFSQENIERILDNLVLKIREKCYREFITNRDLADPIVEEDVEGPHDTTRCEACALGICYRSTYGSVIPASLAAASQPGQLAWWGADTESNWKLLCYVLPVLVALLVLAVLFSGK
;
A
#
# COMPACT_ATOMS: atom_id res chain seq x y z
N MET A 1 12.06 -39.27 -12.82
CA MET A 1 12.23 -37.80 -12.79
C MET A 1 11.96 -37.32 -11.37
N LEU A 2 13.00 -37.29 -10.52
CA LEU A 2 12.89 -36.86 -9.13
C LEU A 2 12.75 -35.33 -9.13
N LEU A 3 11.55 -34.83 -8.82
CA LEU A 3 11.35 -33.42 -8.51
C LEU A 3 12.12 -33.13 -7.23
N LEU A 4 13.31 -32.56 -7.38
CA LEU A 4 14.03 -31.90 -6.30
C LEU A 4 13.08 -30.89 -5.67
N LYS A 5 12.53 -31.22 -4.50
CA LYS A 5 11.93 -30.25 -3.60
C LYS A 5 13.04 -29.23 -3.32
N ARG A 6 13.05 -28.11 -4.05
CA ARG A 6 13.91 -26.96 -3.73
C ARG A 6 13.62 -26.62 -2.28
N GLY A 7 14.54 -26.99 -1.40
CA GLY A 7 14.43 -26.71 0.02
C GLY A 7 14.29 -25.20 0.21
N CYS A 8 13.40 -24.80 1.11
CA CYS A 8 13.39 -23.43 1.59
C CYS A 8 14.64 -23.17 2.42
N LYS A 9 15.71 -22.79 1.75
CA LYS A 9 16.79 -22.06 2.40
C LYS A 9 16.46 -20.58 2.22
N GLY A 10 15.45 -20.12 2.97
CA GLY A 10 15.08 -18.72 3.02
C GLY A 10 15.85 -18.05 4.14
N GLU A 11 16.88 -17.28 3.80
CA GLU A 11 17.24 -16.14 4.64
C GLU A 11 16.01 -15.24 4.67
N GLY A 12 15.54 -14.84 5.86
CA GLY A 12 14.36 -13.97 6.00
C GLY A 12 14.48 -12.70 5.14
N GLU A 13 13.39 -11.96 4.97
CA GLU A 13 13.36 -10.73 4.16
C GLU A 13 14.66 -9.92 4.26
N ASN A 14 15.42 -9.89 3.15
CA ASN A 14 16.73 -9.27 3.14
C ASN A 14 16.60 -7.76 2.88
N MET A 15 16.35 -7.00 3.94
CA MET A 15 16.20 -5.54 3.86
C MET A 15 17.41 -4.85 3.22
N LYS A 16 18.63 -5.39 3.37
CA LYS A 16 19.83 -4.82 2.73
C LYS A 16 19.74 -4.84 1.21
N THR A 17 19.16 -5.90 0.64
CA THR A 17 18.92 -5.98 -0.81
C THR A 17 17.92 -4.92 -1.27
N TRP A 18 16.83 -4.74 -0.52
CA TRP A 18 15.83 -3.70 -0.78
C TRP A 18 16.44 -2.30 -0.76
N GLN A 19 17.17 -1.96 0.31
CA GLN A 19 17.81 -0.65 0.46
C GLN A 19 18.80 -0.39 -0.66
N ARG A 20 19.75 -1.30 -0.88
CA ARG A 20 20.77 -1.15 -1.94
C ARG A 20 20.14 -0.90 -3.31
N MET A 21 19.13 -1.68 -3.69
CA MET A 21 18.48 -1.52 -5.01
C MET A 21 17.65 -0.24 -5.09
N PHE A 22 17.01 0.16 -3.98
CA PHE A 22 16.27 1.40 -3.92
C PHE A 22 17.21 2.62 -4.03
N ASP A 23 18.31 2.62 -3.29
CA ASP A 23 19.31 3.68 -3.29
C ASP A 23 19.87 3.87 -4.70
N GLN A 24 20.25 2.78 -5.38
CA GLN A 24 20.72 2.82 -6.78
C GLN A 24 19.71 3.45 -7.74
N LYS A 25 18.43 3.10 -7.61
CA LYS A 25 17.37 3.66 -8.47
C LYS A 25 17.11 5.13 -8.17
N MET A 26 17.12 5.53 -6.89
CA MET A 26 16.91 6.93 -6.50
C MET A 26 18.10 7.82 -6.85
N GLU A 27 19.33 7.34 -6.72
CA GLU A 27 20.54 8.05 -7.15
C GLU A 27 20.50 8.35 -8.65
N TRP A 28 20.01 7.40 -9.46
CA TRP A 28 19.82 7.62 -10.90
C TRP A 28 18.70 8.63 -11.20
N GLU A 29 17.54 8.49 -10.58
CA GLU A 29 16.34 9.28 -10.91
C GLU A 29 16.35 10.68 -10.28
N LYS A 30 17.02 10.85 -9.13
CA LYS A 30 17.06 12.06 -8.30
C LYS A 30 18.45 12.25 -7.65
N PRO A 31 19.51 12.46 -8.45
CA PRO A 31 20.89 12.51 -7.94
C PRO A 31 21.18 13.66 -6.96
N ASN A 32 20.34 14.69 -6.94
CA ASN A 32 20.49 15.85 -6.04
C ASN A 32 19.77 15.69 -4.70
N ASP A 33 18.98 14.62 -4.53
CA ASP A 33 18.20 14.38 -3.33
C ASP A 33 18.61 13.06 -2.69
N THR A 34 18.59 13.00 -1.36
CA THR A 34 18.88 11.78 -0.62
C THR A 34 17.57 11.08 -0.24
N TRP A 35 17.47 9.78 -0.50
CA TRP A 35 16.31 8.97 -0.16
C TRP A 35 16.68 7.83 0.80
N SER A 36 15.75 7.46 1.67
CA SER A 36 15.90 6.32 2.59
C SER A 36 14.69 5.40 2.55
N LEU A 37 14.93 4.08 2.69
CA LEU A 37 13.89 3.05 2.79
C LEU A 37 14.02 2.30 4.11
N SER A 38 12.94 2.27 4.87
CA SER A 38 12.86 1.66 6.21
C SER A 38 11.63 0.75 6.35
N VAL A 39 11.65 -0.16 7.33
CA VAL A 39 10.52 -1.01 7.70
C VAL A 39 9.77 -0.39 8.87
N GLU A 40 8.44 -0.40 8.80
CA GLU A 40 7.55 0.07 9.86
C GLU A 40 6.39 -0.92 10.04
N ASP A 41 6.44 -1.74 11.10
CA ASP A 41 5.49 -2.85 11.30
C ASP A 41 4.05 -2.39 11.51
N ASN A 42 3.85 -1.18 12.04
CA ASN A 42 2.52 -0.65 12.33
C ASN A 42 2.08 0.43 11.34
N LEU A 43 2.70 0.48 10.16
CA LEU A 43 2.33 1.45 9.13
C LEU A 43 0.85 1.32 8.77
N SER A 44 0.13 2.44 8.83
CA SER A 44 -1.29 2.52 8.50
C SER A 44 -1.51 2.19 7.02
N PRO A 45 -2.43 1.29 6.67
CA PRO A 45 -2.65 0.92 5.27
C PRO A 45 -3.53 1.92 4.51
N ARG A 46 -4.09 2.95 5.17
CA ARG A 46 -5.07 3.87 4.56
C ARG A 46 -4.75 5.34 4.79
N ASN A 47 -4.28 5.65 5.99
CA ASN A 47 -4.17 7.03 6.46
C ASN A 47 -2.69 7.35 6.68
N PRO A 48 -1.99 7.90 5.67
CA PRO A 48 -0.66 8.44 5.87
C PRO A 48 -0.68 9.67 6.78
N GLU A 49 0.43 9.91 7.47
CA GLU A 49 0.66 11.13 8.23
C GLU A 49 0.54 12.38 7.32
N CYS A 50 0.25 13.55 7.88
CA CYS A 50 0.17 14.78 7.08
C CYS A 50 1.47 15.03 6.31
N GLY A 51 1.37 15.34 5.02
CA GLY A 51 2.53 15.51 4.13
C GLY A 51 3.04 14.21 3.50
N TRP A 52 2.64 13.04 4.00
CA TRP A 52 3.03 11.75 3.43
C TRP A 52 2.05 11.27 2.37
N HIS A 53 2.57 10.55 1.39
CA HIS A 53 1.81 9.90 0.32
C HIS A 53 1.78 8.39 0.52
N LEU A 54 0.61 7.77 0.31
CA LEU A 54 0.46 6.32 0.35
C LEU A 54 0.57 5.71 -1.05
N TYR A 55 1.34 4.63 -1.17
CA TYR A 55 1.32 3.71 -2.31
C TYR A 55 1.10 2.27 -1.81
N GLN A 56 0.24 1.51 -2.50
CA GLN A 56 -0.05 0.12 -2.16
C GLN A 56 0.26 -0.78 -3.36
N GLN A 57 1.20 -1.71 -3.20
CA GLN A 57 1.43 -2.80 -4.14
C GLN A 57 0.64 -4.02 -3.63
N ARG A 58 -0.37 -4.49 -4.37
CA ARG A 58 -1.32 -5.50 -3.85
C ARG A 58 -1.05 -6.93 -4.31
N LYS A 59 -0.51 -7.12 -5.51
CA LYS A 59 -0.30 -8.42 -6.16
C LYS A 59 1.17 -8.81 -6.14
N VAL A 60 1.72 -9.10 -4.98
CA VAL A 60 3.11 -9.55 -4.88
C VAL A 60 3.18 -11.03 -4.56
N PHE A 61 3.99 -11.76 -5.32
CA PHE A 61 4.33 -13.14 -4.98
C PHE A 61 5.41 -13.16 -3.89
N ALA A 62 5.20 -13.96 -2.85
CA ALA A 62 6.22 -14.21 -1.83
C ALA A 62 6.13 -15.63 -1.29
N ARG A 63 7.21 -16.10 -0.67
CA ARG A 63 7.23 -17.37 0.06
C ARG A 63 7.32 -17.11 1.55
N PHE A 64 6.40 -17.67 2.31
CA PHE A 64 6.44 -17.64 3.76
C PHE A 64 7.20 -18.84 4.31
N GLN A 65 7.88 -18.64 5.43
CA GLN A 65 8.49 -19.72 6.21
C GLN A 65 8.08 -19.60 7.67
N CYS A 66 7.47 -20.66 8.20
CA CYS A 66 7.07 -20.70 9.60
C CYS A 66 8.30 -20.81 10.50
N SER A 67 8.45 -19.85 11.42
CA SER A 67 9.51 -19.84 12.43
C SER A 67 9.42 -21.02 13.41
N CYS A 68 8.23 -21.57 13.66
CA CYS A 68 8.03 -22.66 14.63
C CYS A 68 8.21 -24.08 14.05
N CYS A 69 7.71 -24.34 12.84
CA CYS A 69 7.72 -25.70 12.26
C CYS A 69 8.45 -25.81 10.92
N ALA A 70 9.13 -24.73 10.50
CA ALA A 70 9.90 -24.64 9.26
C ALA A 70 9.10 -24.92 7.96
N ARG A 71 7.77 -25.06 8.04
CA ARG A 71 6.92 -25.22 6.85
C ARG A 71 7.01 -23.98 5.98
N CYS A 72 7.06 -24.18 4.67
CA CYS A 72 6.90 -23.11 3.71
C CYS A 72 5.60 -23.19 2.92
N TRP A 73 5.16 -22.04 2.44
CA TRP A 73 4.08 -21.95 1.47
C TRP A 73 4.23 -20.67 0.63
N PRO A 74 3.88 -20.73 -0.67
CA PRO A 74 3.80 -19.54 -1.51
C PRO A 74 2.52 -18.75 -1.24
N SER A 75 2.52 -17.48 -1.65
CA SER A 75 1.34 -16.63 -1.75
C SER A 75 1.49 -15.73 -2.97
N ALA A 76 0.49 -15.72 -3.85
CA ALA A 76 0.48 -14.88 -5.04
C ALA A 76 0.03 -13.43 -4.74
N GLN A 77 -0.54 -13.18 -3.56
CA GLN A 77 -1.10 -11.88 -3.19
C GLN A 77 -0.64 -11.48 -1.79
N VAL A 78 0.51 -10.83 -1.74
CA VAL A 78 1.05 -10.20 -0.54
C VAL A 78 1.01 -8.69 -0.71
N PRO A 79 0.13 -7.98 0.02
CA PRO A 79 0.12 -6.53 0.01
C PRO A 79 1.36 -5.92 0.67
N ILE A 80 1.88 -4.86 0.05
CA ILE A 80 2.95 -4.00 0.57
C ILE A 80 2.45 -2.55 0.57
N PHE A 81 2.66 -1.86 1.68
CA PHE A 81 2.34 -0.44 1.85
C PHE A 81 3.62 0.37 1.91
N PHE A 82 3.60 1.52 1.25
CA PHE A 82 4.67 2.49 1.28
C PHE A 82 4.09 3.85 1.66
N HIS A 83 4.61 4.45 2.73
CA HIS A 83 4.43 5.87 3.01
C HIS A 83 5.67 6.60 2.53
N MET A 84 5.48 7.59 1.68
CA MET A 84 6.54 8.34 1.01
C MET A 84 6.42 9.81 1.35
N HIS A 85 7.51 10.44 1.77
CA HIS A 85 7.56 11.88 2.07
C HIS A 85 8.83 12.48 1.47
N LEU A 86 8.72 13.71 0.98
CA LEU A 86 9.84 14.48 0.47
C LEU A 86 9.82 15.86 1.13
N ASP A 87 10.86 16.16 1.90
CA ASP A 87 11.19 17.52 2.28
C ASP A 87 11.96 18.18 1.14
N ARG A 88 11.24 18.98 0.34
CA ARG A 88 11.82 19.69 -0.80
C ARG A 88 12.80 20.78 -0.40
N SER A 89 12.73 21.28 0.83
CA SER A 89 13.65 22.33 1.29
C SER A 89 15.03 21.77 1.59
N GLN A 90 15.10 20.51 2.02
CA GLN A 90 16.33 19.80 2.36
C GLN A 90 16.79 18.82 1.28
N GLY A 91 15.98 18.56 0.25
CA GLY A 91 16.25 17.50 -0.73
C GLY A 91 16.28 16.11 -0.08
N GLN A 92 15.45 15.89 0.94
CA GLN A 92 15.47 14.66 1.73
C GLN A 92 14.14 13.91 1.62
N GLY A 93 14.21 12.70 1.07
CA GLY A 93 13.10 11.79 0.92
C GLY A 93 13.15 10.60 1.87
N GLN A 94 11.97 10.14 2.29
CA GLN A 94 11.83 9.00 3.19
C GLN A 94 10.72 8.09 2.69
N VAL A 95 10.97 6.78 2.77
CA VAL A 95 9.99 5.74 2.54
C VAL A 95 9.94 4.83 3.76
N LYS A 96 8.75 4.71 4.36
CA LYS A 96 8.43 3.68 5.34
C LYS A 96 7.64 2.59 4.63
N ARG A 97 7.98 1.33 4.87
CA ARG A 97 7.34 0.17 4.22
C ARG A 97 6.82 -0.83 5.23
N ARG A 98 5.66 -1.40 4.94
CA ARG A 98 5.09 -2.56 5.65
C ARG A 98 4.68 -3.63 4.67
N VAL A 99 4.97 -4.89 4.99
CA VAL A 99 4.48 -6.05 4.25
C VAL A 99 3.48 -6.81 5.10
N CYS A 100 2.34 -7.17 4.51
CA CYS A 100 1.36 -8.02 5.19
C CYS A 100 1.86 -9.47 5.27
N GLY A 101 1.91 -10.03 6.47
CA GLY A 101 2.25 -11.41 6.70
C GLY A 101 1.07 -12.39 6.66
N GLN A 102 1.40 -13.67 6.82
CA GLN A 102 0.42 -14.76 6.97
C GLN A 102 0.78 -15.64 8.16
N LYS A 103 -0.23 -16.16 8.86
CA LYS A 103 -0.05 -17.12 9.95
C LYS A 103 0.12 -18.53 9.41
N CYS A 104 1.02 -19.30 10.00
CA CYS A 104 1.20 -20.72 9.67
C CYS A 104 -0.11 -21.51 9.84
N LYS A 105 -0.43 -22.42 8.90
CA LYS A 105 -1.64 -23.26 8.94
C LYS A 105 -1.66 -24.26 10.12
N LYS A 106 -0.48 -24.76 10.50
CA LYS A 106 -0.33 -25.89 11.44
C LYS A 106 -0.15 -25.45 12.89
N CYS A 107 0.44 -24.27 13.12
CA CYS A 107 0.80 -23.82 14.46
C CYS A 107 -0.36 -23.04 15.12
N HIS A 108 -0.65 -23.36 16.38
CA HIS A 108 -1.57 -22.59 17.22
C HIS A 108 -0.88 -21.31 17.74
N GLY A 109 -1.64 -20.22 17.89
CA GLY A 109 -1.09 -18.94 18.39
C GLY A 109 -0.04 -18.30 17.46
N ALA A 110 -0.01 -18.69 16.18
CA ALA A 110 1.01 -18.23 15.24
C ALA A 110 0.98 -16.69 15.08
N LYS A 111 2.17 -16.10 15.14
CA LYS A 111 2.42 -14.71 14.70
C LYS A 111 2.38 -14.66 13.16
N PHE A 112 2.35 -13.46 12.60
CA PHE A 112 2.59 -13.29 11.18
C PHE A 112 4.04 -13.62 10.86
N GLU A 113 4.23 -14.47 9.85
CA GLU A 113 5.53 -15.11 9.59
C GLU A 113 6.36 -14.30 8.60
N THR A 114 7.67 -14.47 8.68
CA THR A 114 8.63 -13.91 7.74
C THR A 114 8.40 -14.47 6.34
N LEU A 115 8.64 -13.62 5.35
CA LEU A 115 8.52 -13.95 3.93
C LEU A 115 9.79 -13.61 3.17
N THR A 116 9.91 -14.17 1.98
CA THR A 116 11.00 -13.90 1.05
C THR A 116 10.44 -13.57 -0.33
N PHE A 117 11.09 -12.61 -0.98
CA PHE A 117 10.84 -12.22 -2.36
C PHE A 117 12.06 -12.61 -3.20
N SER A 118 11.86 -12.99 -4.46
CA SER A 118 12.98 -13.04 -5.40
C SER A 118 13.52 -11.63 -5.67
N GLN A 119 14.79 -11.55 -6.04
CA GLN A 119 15.41 -10.27 -6.40
C GLN A 119 14.68 -9.59 -7.56
N GLU A 120 14.18 -10.36 -8.53
CA GLU A 120 13.43 -9.83 -9.68
C GLU A 120 12.08 -9.21 -9.28
N ASN A 121 11.42 -9.80 -8.27
CA ASN A 121 10.22 -9.22 -7.69
C ASN A 121 10.53 -7.94 -6.89
N ILE A 122 11.62 -7.94 -6.10
CA ILE A 122 12.09 -6.74 -5.40
C ILE A 122 12.32 -5.61 -6.42
N GLU A 123 12.99 -5.91 -7.53
CA GLU A 123 13.27 -4.92 -8.58
C GLU A 123 12.01 -4.26 -9.13
N ARG A 124 11.03 -5.06 -9.59
CA ARG A 124 9.76 -4.55 -10.13
C ARG A 124 8.97 -3.73 -9.11
N ILE A 125 8.95 -4.17 -7.86
CA ILE A 125 8.25 -3.44 -6.79
C ILE A 125 8.91 -2.07 -6.57
N LEU A 126 10.25 -2.03 -6.60
CA LEU A 126 10.99 -0.79 -6.44
C LEU A 126 10.84 0.14 -7.66
N ASP A 127 10.79 -0.38 -8.89
CA ASP A 127 10.49 0.42 -10.08
C ASP A 127 9.13 1.11 -9.95
N ASN A 128 8.11 0.36 -9.53
CA ASN A 128 6.78 0.89 -9.28
C ASN A 128 6.79 1.95 -8.16
N LEU A 129 7.54 1.72 -7.08
CA LEU A 129 7.69 2.67 -5.99
C LEU A 129 8.33 3.97 -6.46
N VAL A 130 9.42 3.89 -7.22
CA VAL A 130 10.15 5.05 -7.76
C VAL A 130 9.26 5.87 -8.69
N LEU A 131 8.49 5.21 -9.58
CA LEU A 131 7.48 5.88 -10.39
C LEU A 131 6.46 6.64 -9.52
N LYS A 132 6.02 6.05 -8.40
CA LYS A 132 5.07 6.69 -7.48
C LYS A 132 5.68 7.83 -6.67
N ILE A 133 6.97 7.75 -6.33
CA ILE A 133 7.71 8.87 -5.73
C ILE A 133 7.76 10.04 -6.70
N ARG A 134 8.14 9.80 -7.96
CA ARG A 134 8.19 10.84 -9.00
C ARG A 134 6.82 11.48 -9.24
N GLU A 135 5.79 10.67 -9.38
CA GLU A 135 4.42 11.15 -9.57
C GLU A 135 3.92 11.95 -8.35
N LYS A 136 4.03 11.42 -7.14
CA LYS A 136 3.35 11.99 -5.96
C LYS A 136 4.21 13.00 -5.22
N CYS A 137 5.46 12.63 -4.90
CA CYS A 137 6.36 13.47 -4.13
C CYS A 137 6.93 14.60 -4.99
N TYR A 138 7.36 14.29 -6.22
CA TYR A 138 7.93 15.28 -7.15
C TYR A 138 6.90 15.99 -8.02
N ARG A 139 5.67 15.48 -8.10
CA ARG A 139 4.58 16.02 -8.95
C ARG A 139 4.94 16.01 -10.44
N GLU A 140 5.76 15.05 -10.84
CA GLU A 140 6.12 14.87 -12.24
C GLU A 140 4.95 14.30 -13.04
N PHE A 141 4.83 14.75 -14.29
CA PHE A 141 3.88 14.17 -15.22
C PHE A 141 4.45 12.87 -15.78
N ILE A 142 3.83 11.74 -15.43
CA ILE A 142 4.22 10.42 -15.91
C ILE A 142 3.24 9.97 -17.00
N THR A 143 3.71 9.90 -18.25
CA THR A 143 2.88 9.58 -19.43
C THR A 143 2.33 8.15 -19.38
N ASN A 144 3.15 7.18 -18.94
CA ASN A 144 2.73 5.79 -18.74
C ASN A 144 2.71 5.47 -17.24
N ARG A 145 1.50 5.34 -16.68
CA ARG A 145 1.28 5.02 -15.26
C ARG A 145 1.06 3.53 -15.00
N ASP A 146 1.21 2.70 -16.03
CA ASP A 146 1.04 1.26 -15.90
C ASP A 146 2.18 0.72 -15.05
N LEU A 147 1.81 0.19 -13.89
CA LEU A 147 2.74 -0.44 -12.97
C LEU A 147 2.96 -1.87 -13.44
N ALA A 148 4.22 -2.30 -13.47
CA ALA A 148 4.54 -3.68 -13.81
C ALA A 148 4.03 -4.59 -12.70
N ASP A 149 3.17 -5.55 -13.04
CA ASP A 149 2.76 -6.56 -12.08
C ASP A 149 3.99 -7.41 -11.67
N PRO A 150 4.21 -7.66 -10.38
CA PRO A 150 5.23 -8.59 -9.90
C PRO A 150 5.05 -9.98 -10.50
N ILE A 151 6.15 -10.71 -10.70
CA ILE A 151 6.15 -12.07 -11.23
C ILE A 151 5.54 -13.03 -10.22
N VAL A 152 4.61 -13.85 -10.69
CA VAL A 152 4.14 -15.05 -9.99
C VAL A 152 5.04 -16.21 -10.37
N GLU A 153 5.87 -16.67 -9.42
CA GLU A 153 6.89 -17.71 -9.69
C GLU A 153 6.36 -19.15 -9.55
N GLU A 154 5.22 -19.33 -8.90
CA GLU A 154 4.57 -20.62 -8.68
C GLU A 154 3.05 -20.44 -8.66
N ASP A 155 2.32 -21.39 -9.26
CA ASP A 155 0.87 -21.43 -9.18
C ASP A 155 0.44 -21.65 -7.73
N VAL A 156 -0.39 -20.74 -7.22
CA VAL A 156 -0.94 -20.83 -5.87
C VAL A 156 -2.36 -21.32 -5.96
N GLU A 157 -2.56 -22.59 -5.60
CA GLU A 157 -3.87 -23.23 -5.61
C GLU A 157 -4.64 -23.04 -4.30
N GLY A 158 -5.96 -23.09 -4.42
CA GLY A 158 -6.88 -23.14 -3.29
C GLY A 158 -7.46 -21.78 -2.87
N PRO A 159 -8.49 -21.82 -2.01
CA PRO A 159 -9.15 -20.60 -1.56
C PRO A 159 -8.23 -19.78 -0.65
N HIS A 160 -8.34 -18.47 -0.76
CA HIS A 160 -7.66 -17.53 0.14
C HIS A 160 -8.13 -17.70 1.59
N ASP A 161 -7.23 -18.10 2.50
CA ASP A 161 -7.53 -18.24 3.94
C ASP A 161 -7.53 -16.88 4.65
N THR A 162 -8.71 -16.24 4.63
CA THR A 162 -8.94 -14.91 5.23
C THR A 162 -8.62 -14.86 6.73
N THR A 163 -8.68 -15.98 7.45
CA THR A 163 -8.47 -16.02 8.91
C THR A 163 -6.99 -15.91 9.29
N ARG A 164 -6.09 -16.15 8.34
CA ARG A 164 -4.64 -16.16 8.53
C ARG A 164 -3.91 -15.04 7.80
N CYS A 165 -4.62 -14.27 6.98
CA CYS A 165 -4.06 -13.16 6.23
C CYS A 165 -4.11 -11.86 7.04
N GLU A 166 -2.95 -11.20 7.23
CA GLU A 166 -2.89 -9.90 7.91
C GLU A 166 -3.70 -8.81 7.19
N ALA A 167 -3.67 -8.79 5.86
CA ALA A 167 -4.46 -7.85 5.07
C ALA A 167 -5.97 -8.03 5.27
N CYS A 168 -6.44 -9.26 5.50
CA CYS A 168 -7.84 -9.52 5.84
C CYS A 168 -8.17 -9.00 7.24
N ALA A 169 -7.29 -9.23 8.21
CA ALA A 169 -7.46 -8.72 9.58
C ALA A 169 -7.51 -7.17 9.61
N LEU A 170 -6.79 -6.51 8.69
CA LEU A 170 -6.81 -5.06 8.50
C LEU A 170 -7.98 -4.56 7.60
N GLY A 171 -8.81 -5.46 7.06
CA GLY A 171 -9.95 -5.11 6.20
C GLY A 171 -9.55 -4.50 4.85
N ILE A 172 -8.34 -4.76 4.35
CA ILE A 172 -7.75 -4.18 3.13
C ILE A 172 -7.42 -5.23 2.06
N CYS A 173 -7.59 -6.52 2.37
CA CYS A 173 -7.43 -7.56 1.38
C CYS A 173 -8.47 -7.38 0.27
N TYR A 174 -8.01 -7.26 -0.96
CA TYR A 174 -8.88 -7.14 -2.11
C TYR A 174 -9.56 -8.50 -2.32
N ARG A 175 -10.85 -8.62 -2.00
CA ARG A 175 -11.65 -9.72 -2.54
C ARG A 175 -11.62 -9.58 -4.06
N SER A 176 -10.94 -10.48 -4.74
CA SER A 176 -11.40 -10.88 -6.07
C SER A 176 -12.86 -11.26 -5.89
N THR A 177 -13.77 -10.57 -6.54
CA THR A 177 -15.20 -10.89 -6.55
C THR A 177 -15.50 -12.25 -7.20
N TYR A 178 -14.47 -12.99 -7.62
CA TYR A 178 -14.59 -14.38 -8.02
C TYR A 178 -14.32 -15.31 -6.83
N GLY A 179 -15.39 -15.73 -6.14
CA GLY A 179 -15.31 -16.84 -5.19
C GLY A 179 -16.19 -16.76 -3.95
N SER A 180 -17.02 -15.73 -3.76
CA SER A 180 -18.12 -15.82 -2.78
C SER A 180 -19.38 -16.27 -3.51
N VAL A 181 -19.55 -17.59 -3.65
CA VAL A 181 -20.90 -18.15 -3.79
C VAL A 181 -21.60 -17.85 -2.47
N ILE A 182 -22.39 -16.77 -2.43
CA ILE A 182 -23.43 -16.62 -1.41
C ILE A 182 -24.39 -17.79 -1.65
N PRO A 183 -24.62 -18.69 -0.69
CA PRO A 183 -25.67 -19.69 -0.83
C PRO A 183 -27.00 -18.97 -1.05
N ALA A 184 -27.77 -19.42 -2.04
CA ALA A 184 -29.06 -18.84 -2.43
C ALA A 184 -30.10 -18.78 -1.28
N SER A 185 -29.81 -19.34 -0.10
CA SER A 185 -30.70 -19.36 1.07
C SER A 185 -30.82 -18.02 1.81
N LEU A 186 -30.01 -17.01 1.49
CA LEU A 186 -30.11 -15.66 2.10
C LEU A 186 -30.65 -14.59 1.14
N ALA A 187 -30.95 -14.93 -0.12
CA ALA A 187 -31.51 -13.99 -1.11
C ALA A 187 -33.05 -13.91 -1.06
N ALA A 188 -33.71 -14.77 -0.29
CA ALA A 188 -35.16 -14.81 -0.15
C ALA A 188 -35.65 -13.99 1.06
N ALA A 189 -35.32 -12.70 1.08
CA ALA A 189 -36.10 -11.73 1.84
C ALA A 189 -35.99 -10.36 1.17
N SER A 190 -37.16 -9.85 0.80
CA SER A 190 -37.47 -8.47 0.41
C SER A 190 -37.03 -7.97 -0.97
N GLN A 191 -37.98 -8.01 -1.92
CA GLN A 191 -38.29 -6.92 -2.85
C GLN A 191 -39.82 -6.84 -3.01
N PRO A 192 -40.41 -5.75 -3.54
CA PRO A 192 -39.90 -4.38 -3.70
C PRO A 192 -40.90 -3.32 -3.16
N GLY A 193 -40.39 -2.17 -2.73
CA GLY A 193 -41.18 -0.98 -2.43
C GLY A 193 -40.61 0.24 -3.13
N GLN A 194 -41.19 0.58 -4.27
CA GLN A 194 -40.91 1.77 -5.06
C GLN A 194 -41.36 3.01 -4.29
N LEU A 195 -40.47 3.97 -4.01
CA LEU A 195 -40.83 5.37 -3.74
C LEU A 195 -39.61 6.26 -4.03
N ALA A 196 -39.75 7.10 -5.05
CA ALA A 196 -38.82 8.14 -5.42
C ALA A 196 -38.92 9.32 -4.44
N TRP A 197 -37.80 9.82 -3.93
CA TRP A 197 -37.67 11.18 -3.38
C TRP A 197 -36.28 11.75 -3.67
N TRP A 198 -36.29 13.00 -4.12
CA TRP A 198 -35.14 13.83 -4.47
C TRP A 198 -34.37 14.31 -3.23
N GLY A 199 -33.08 14.62 -3.39
CA GLY A 199 -32.50 15.76 -2.68
C GLY A 199 -31.14 15.56 -1.99
N ALA A 200 -30.30 16.57 -2.22
CA ALA A 200 -29.25 17.09 -1.36
C ALA A 200 -27.88 16.38 -1.39
N ASP A 201 -27.08 16.84 -2.34
CA ASP A 201 -25.64 16.87 -2.31
C ASP A 201 -25.17 17.62 -1.05
N THR A 202 -24.58 16.92 -0.08
CA THR A 202 -23.80 17.56 1.00
C THR A 202 -22.31 17.41 0.67
N GLU A 203 -21.89 18.07 -0.42
CA GLU A 203 -20.48 18.38 -0.68
C GLU A 203 -20.03 19.36 0.41
N SER A 204 -19.37 18.80 1.42
CA SER A 204 -19.08 19.48 2.69
C SER A 204 -18.00 20.55 2.50
N ASN A 205 -18.45 21.80 2.34
CA ASN A 205 -17.99 23.05 2.99
C ASN A 205 -16.49 23.39 3.12
N TRP A 206 -15.55 22.68 2.49
CA TRP A 206 -14.13 23.06 2.51
C TRP A 206 -13.79 24.08 1.40
N LYS A 207 -14.48 24.01 0.25
CA LYS A 207 -14.31 24.95 -0.86
C LYS A 207 -14.74 26.37 -0.46
N LEU A 208 -15.84 26.52 0.30
CA LEU A 208 -16.26 27.83 0.80
C LEU A 208 -15.18 28.45 1.69
N LEU A 209 -14.63 27.69 2.64
CA LEU A 209 -13.57 28.17 3.54
C LEU A 209 -12.35 28.73 2.79
N CYS A 210 -11.96 28.10 1.67
CA CYS A 210 -10.86 28.58 0.83
C CYS A 210 -11.13 29.95 0.16
N TYR A 211 -12.39 30.32 -0.06
CA TYR A 211 -12.76 31.60 -0.67
C TYR A 211 -13.19 32.66 0.34
N VAL A 212 -13.87 32.30 1.45
CA VAL A 212 -14.37 33.29 2.41
C VAL A 212 -13.28 33.76 3.37
N LEU A 213 -12.34 32.89 3.77
CA LEU A 213 -11.28 33.25 4.71
C LEU A 213 -10.32 34.33 4.15
N PRO A 214 -9.83 34.25 2.91
CA PRO A 214 -8.97 35.30 2.37
C PRO A 214 -9.69 36.65 2.21
N VAL A 215 -10.98 36.62 1.85
CA VAL A 215 -11.79 37.84 1.69
C VAL A 215 -12.07 38.51 3.02
N LEU A 216 -12.40 37.74 4.07
CA LEU A 216 -12.56 38.26 5.43
C LEU A 216 -11.26 38.85 5.97
N VAL A 217 -10.12 38.18 5.75
CA VAL A 217 -8.80 38.70 6.14
C VAL A 217 -8.48 39.99 5.38
N ALA A 218 -8.75 40.06 4.08
CA ALA A 218 -8.54 41.28 3.29
C ALA A 218 -9.41 42.44 3.77
N LEU A 219 -10.69 42.20 4.09
CA LEU A 219 -11.61 43.22 4.61
C LEU A 219 -11.19 43.72 5.99
N LEU A 220 -10.70 42.84 6.87
CA LEU A 220 -10.16 43.22 8.19
C LEU A 220 -8.88 44.06 8.06
N VAL A 221 -7.98 43.69 7.16
CA VAL A 221 -6.76 44.46 6.87
C VAL A 221 -7.12 45.85 6.33
N LEU A 222 -8.07 45.94 5.39
CA LEU A 222 -8.56 47.22 4.88
C LEU A 222 -9.22 48.04 6.00
N ALA A 223 -10.07 47.45 6.82
CA ALA A 223 -10.71 48.14 7.94
C ALA A 223 -9.69 48.73 8.93
N VAL A 224 -8.59 48.02 9.23
CA VAL A 224 -7.50 48.53 10.08
C VAL A 224 -6.73 49.67 9.41
N LEU A 225 -6.46 49.57 8.11
CA LEU A 225 -5.76 50.61 7.34
C LEU A 225 -6.58 51.89 7.18
N PHE A 226 -7.92 51.79 7.12
CA PHE A 226 -8.82 52.93 6.93
C PHE A 226 -9.44 53.47 8.22
N SER A 227 -9.32 52.78 9.36
CA SER A 227 -9.76 53.28 10.68
C SER A 227 -8.69 54.09 11.42
N GLY A 228 -7.52 54.32 10.79
CA GLY A 228 -6.39 55.06 11.34
C GLY A 228 -6.24 56.51 10.85
N LYS A 229 -7.35 57.20 10.55
CA LYS A 229 -7.38 58.65 10.26
C LYS A 229 -8.37 59.35 11.17
#